data_AF-A0A5N9FP07-F1
#
_entry.id   AF-A0A5N9FP07-F1
#
_cell.length_a   1.000
_cell.length_b   1.000
_cell.length_c   1.000
_cell.angle_alpha   90.00
_cell.angle_beta   90.00
_cell.angle_gamma   90.00
#
_symmetry.space_group_name_H-M   'P 1'
#
loop_
_entity.id
_entity.type
_entity.pdbx_description
1 polymer ?
#
loop_
_entity_poly.entity_id
_entity_poly.type
_entity_poly.pdbx_seq_one_letter_code
_entity_poly.pdbx_strand_id
1 'polypeptide(L)' 'MNANLANKRVEIGFTFLGRTWQRSHTNTEAKLMMLTHAFETLGLNRVDLMTDYLSYAFRRAILRLGAKE' A
#
# COMPACT_ATOMS: atom_id res chain seq x y z
N MET A 1 3.16 -9.74 -5.15
CA MET A 1 1.70 -9.81 -4.99
C MET A 1 1.35 -11.15 -4.37
N ASN A 2 1.04 -11.12 -3.08
CA ASN A 2 0.66 -12.28 -2.30
C ASN A 2 -0.69 -12.03 -1.62
N ALA A 3 -1.58 -13.01 -1.70
CA ALA A 3 -2.87 -12.98 -1.02
C ALA A 3 -3.02 -14.29 -0.24
N ASN A 4 -3.12 -14.19 1.09
CA ASN A 4 -3.45 -15.30 1.97
C ASN A 4 -4.79 -15.01 2.61
N LEU A 5 -5.86 -15.41 1.91
CA LEU A 5 -7.23 -15.13 2.34
C LEU A 5 -7.62 -15.94 3.59
N ALA A 6 -7.05 -17.13 3.78
CA ALA A 6 -7.26 -17.93 4.98
C ALA A 6 -6.81 -17.19 6.25
N ASN A 7 -5.70 -16.44 6.15
CA ASN A 7 -5.19 -15.58 7.22
C ASN A 7 -5.66 -14.13 7.09
N LYS A 8 -6.64 -13.83 6.22
CA LYS A 8 -7.17 -12.49 5.98
C LYS A 8 -6.09 -11.44 5.71
N ARG A 9 -5.12 -11.77 4.86
CA ARG A 9 -3.93 -10.96 4.57
C ARG A 9 -3.72 -10.77 3.07
N VAL A 10 -3.35 -9.57 2.65
CA VAL A 10 -3.00 -9.27 1.25
C VAL A 10 -1.84 -8.28 1.14
N GLU A 11 -1.11 -8.32 0.03
CA GLU A 11 -0.08 -7.35 -0.34
C GLU A 11 -0.64 -6.31 -1.33
N ILE A 12 -0.42 -5.02 -1.07
CA ILE A 12 -0.74 -3.94 -2.01
C ILE A 12 0.56 -3.28 -2.49
N GLY A 13 1.12 -3.82 -3.57
CA GLY A 13 2.35 -3.33 -4.20
C GLY A 13 2.13 -2.71 -5.58
N PHE A 14 3.22 -2.62 -6.35
CA PHE A 14 3.24 -2.40 -7.81
C PHE A 14 2.44 -1.18 -8.29
N THR A 15 2.39 -0.12 -7.49
CA THR A 15 1.70 1.12 -7.87
C THR A 15 2.67 2.03 -8.60
N PHE A 16 2.63 1.97 -9.94
CA PHE A 16 3.44 2.81 -10.81
C PHE A 16 2.62 3.99 -11.32
N LEU A 17 3.09 5.20 -11.05
CA LEU A 17 2.49 6.42 -11.57
C LEU A 17 3.38 7.02 -12.67
N GLY A 18 2.73 7.62 -13.67
CA GLY A 18 3.42 8.42 -14.68
C GLY A 18 4.23 9.55 -14.03
N ARG A 19 5.35 9.93 -14.65
CA ARG A 19 6.36 10.82 -14.04
C ARG A 19 5.79 12.14 -13.50
N THR A 20 4.81 12.73 -14.19
CA THR A 20 4.12 13.97 -13.78
C THR A 20 3.27 13.80 -12.52
N TRP A 21 2.85 12.58 -12.20
CA TRP A 21 1.98 12.27 -11.07
C TRP A 21 2.73 11.69 -9.87
N GLN A 22 4.03 11.40 -10.02
CA GLN A 22 4.86 10.95 -8.92
C GLN A 22 4.99 12.06 -7.86
N ARG A 23 4.99 11.66 -6.59
CA ARG A 23 5.05 12.58 -5.43
C ARG A 23 3.87 13.57 -5.34
N SER A 24 2.80 13.35 -6.12
CA SER A 24 1.51 14.03 -5.96
C SER A 24 0.60 13.29 -4.96
N HIS A 25 -0.58 13.85 -4.69
CA HIS A 25 -1.61 13.23 -3.84
C HIS A 25 -2.23 11.96 -4.44
N THR A 26 -2.05 11.73 -5.74
CA THR A 26 -2.66 10.61 -6.48
C THR A 26 -2.38 9.25 -5.84
N ASN A 27 -1.12 9.00 -5.44
CA ASN A 27 -0.78 7.72 -4.82
C ASN A 27 -1.40 7.57 -3.43
N THR A 28 -1.52 8.67 -2.68
CA THR A 28 -2.10 8.66 -1.33
C THR A 28 -3.59 8.33 -1.39
N GLU A 29 -4.33 8.99 -2.27
CA GLU A 29 -5.76 8.72 -2.49
C GLU A 29 -6.00 7.29 -3.01
N ALA A 30 -5.18 6.84 -3.98
CA ALA A 30 -5.25 5.48 -4.48
C ALA A 30 -5.02 4.45 -3.37
N LYS A 31 -4.01 4.65 -2.52
CA LYS A 31 -3.74 3.76 -1.38
C LYS A 31 -4.86 3.81 -0.35
N LEU A 32 -5.44 4.97 -0.07
CA LEU A 32 -6.59 5.09 0.82
C LEU A 32 -7.75 4.24 0.30
N MET A 33 -8.16 4.40 -0.96
CA MET A 33 -9.25 3.61 -1.55
C MET A 33 -8.98 2.10 -1.49
N MET A 34 -7.75 1.68 -1.81
CA MET A 34 -7.38 0.26 -1.76
C MET A 34 -7.38 -0.28 -0.33
N LEU A 35 -6.90 0.48 0.66
CA LEU A 35 -6.90 0.10 2.07
C LEU A 35 -8.33 0.03 2.62
N THR A 36 -9.15 1.04 2.35
CA THR A 36 -10.58 1.07 2.70
C THR A 36 -11.28 -0.15 2.16
N HIS A 37 -11.11 -0.48 0.87
CA HIS A 37 -11.70 -1.68 0.30
C HIS A 37 -11.21 -2.98 0.98
N ALA A 38 -9.90 -3.09 1.22
CA ALA A 38 -9.32 -4.26 1.88
C ALA A 38 -9.86 -4.49 3.29
N PHE A 39 -9.98 -3.45 4.10
CA PHE A 39 -10.42 -3.55 5.48
C PHE A 39 -11.95 -3.58 5.61
N GLU A 40 -12.64 -2.65 4.96
CA GLU A 40 -14.08 -2.43 5.17
C GLU A 40 -14.95 -3.31 4.28
N THR A 41 -14.54 -3.55 3.04
CA THR A 41 -15.33 -4.39 2.11
C THR A 41 -14.94 -5.86 2.20
N LEU A 42 -13.63 -6.16 2.17
CA LEU A 42 -13.13 -7.53 2.17
C LEU A 42 -12.94 -8.11 3.57
N GLY A 43 -13.02 -7.27 4.62
CA GLY A 43 -12.90 -7.72 6.02
C GLY A 43 -11.54 -8.34 6.34
N LEU A 44 -10.47 -7.88 5.67
CA LEU A 44 -9.12 -8.37 5.89
C LEU A 44 -8.54 -7.79 7.19
N ASN A 45 -7.61 -8.51 7.81
CA ASN A 45 -6.98 -8.10 9.06
C ASN A 45 -5.66 -7.37 8.83
N ARG A 46 -4.99 -7.63 7.70
CA ARG A 46 -3.64 -7.12 7.44
C ARG A 46 -3.40 -6.84 5.96
N VAL A 47 -2.78 -5.69 5.71
CA VAL A 47 -2.25 -5.33 4.40
C VAL A 47 -0.73 -5.14 4.52
N ASP A 48 0.04 -5.79 3.66
CA ASP A 48 1.47 -5.53 3.55
C ASP A 48 1.79 -4.59 2.38
N LEU A 49 2.75 -3.71 2.61
CA LEU A 49 3.32 -2.82 1.61
C LEU A 49 4.80 -3.16 1.47
N MET A 50 5.17 -3.88 0.41
CA MET A 50 6.55 -4.27 0.18
C MET A 50 7.27 -3.27 -0.72
N THR A 51 8.49 -2.91 -0.36
CA THR A 51 9.39 -2.08 -1.17
C THR A 51 10.82 -2.56 -0.97
N ASP A 52 11.71 -2.16 -1.87
CA ASP A 52 13.13 -2.43 -1.73
C ASP A 52 13.70 -1.71 -0.49
N TYR A 53 14.55 -2.39 0.27
CA TYR A 53 15.13 -1.87 1.50
C TYR A 53 15.89 -0.54 1.30
N LEU A 54 16.57 -0.39 0.16
CA LEU A 54 17.36 0.79 -0.19
C LEU A 54 16.48 1.96 -0.67
N SER A 55 15.20 1.73 -0.93
CA SER A 55 14.26 2.75 -1.41
C SER A 55 13.71 3.61 -0.28
N TYR A 56 14.56 4.45 0.31
CA TYR A 56 14.20 5.38 1.39
C TYR A 56 12.98 6.26 1.08
N ALA A 57 12.83 6.70 -0.17
CA ALA A 57 11.69 7.54 -0.58
C ALA A 57 10.37 6.79 -0.45
N PHE A 58 10.31 5.53 -0.89
CA PHE A 58 9.13 4.68 -0.79
C PHE A 58 8.87 4.26 0.65
N ARG A 59 9.90 3.89 1.41
CA ARG A 59 9.76 3.59 2.85
C ARG A 59 9.13 4.76 3.60
N ARG A 60 9.62 5.99 3.42
CA ARG A 60 9.00 7.18 4.04
C ARG A 60 7.55 7.39 3.59
N ALA A 61 7.22 7.12 2.32
CA ALA A 61 5.84 7.23 1.85
C ALA A 61 4.93 6.19 2.52
N ILE A 62 5.39 4.95 2.67
CA ILE A 62 4.68 3.86 3.36
C ILE A 62 4.45 4.21 4.83
N LEU A 63 5.49 4.67 5.54
CA LEU A 63 5.38 5.06 6.95
C LEU A 63 4.41 6.24 7.15
N ARG A 64 4.34 7.18 6.22
CA ARG A 64 3.37 8.29 6.24
C ARG A 64 1.91 7.84 6.12
N LEU A 65 1.65 6.64 5.60
CA LEU A 65 0.31 6.04 5.58
C LEU A 65 -0.06 5.38 6.92
N GLY A 66 0.81 5.43 7.93
CA GLY A 66 0.61 4.78 9.23
C GLY A 66 1.03 3.30 9.26
N ALA A 67 1.70 2.82 8.22
CA ALA A 67 2.26 1.47 8.20
C ALA A 67 3.40 1.32 9.22
N LYS A 68 3.56 0.10 9.74
CA LYS A 68 4.64 -0.25 10.68
C LYS A 68 5.63 -1.18 9.99
N GLU A 69 6.91 -0.99 10.25
CA GLU A 69 8.02 -1.85 9.80
C GLU A 69 8.31 -2.98 10.78
#